data_AF-I3ZWW1-F1
#
_entry.id   AF-I3ZWW1-F1
#
_cell.length_a   1.000
_cell.length_b   1.000
_cell.length_c   1.000
_cell.angle_alpha   90.00
_cell.angle_beta   90.00
_cell.angle_gamma   90.00
#
_symmetry.space_group_name_H-M   'P 1'
#
loop_
_entity.id
_entity.type
_entity.pdbx_description
1 polymer ?
#
loop_
_entity_poly.entity_id
_entity_poly.type
_entity_poly.pdbx_seq_one_letter_code
_entity_poly.pdbx_strand_id
1 'polypeptide(L)'
;MGYRNIFIDEIHRKAGWAEDLKTLYDEHEVRVFFSGSSAIDLVHSGADLSRRVVLKELPPASFREWLNIRRNFNVPRYPLEEVLSRSFDLTNMYAELHPLWREYMREGGVLYPRSGFYDALDNSIRKVILEDLSALREVSVKYETDAFKLLYLVAKSAPFEANYSRIARALEVSKNMAIRLVGDLSKAGLLIVLHPCRGGRKEPKLYLTVPLREFFARKGFDTHRGALREEFFVNHLKNFGPCYLKGRRGEKTADFKVGEWVIEVGGESKGRYQRPDYIAVDGLITGKGRVPLFLFGLVY
;
A
#
# COMPACT_ATOMS: atom_id res chain seq x y z
N MET A 1 23.79 31.60 19.75
CA MET A 1 22.42 31.09 19.55
C MET A 1 22.56 29.77 18.80
N GLY A 2 22.19 28.65 19.42
CA GLY A 2 22.29 27.33 18.81
C GLY A 2 20.91 26.79 18.45
N TYR A 3 20.76 26.17 17.28
CA TYR A 3 19.54 25.46 16.91
C TYR A 3 19.43 24.18 17.74
N ARG A 4 18.27 23.92 18.36
CA ARG A 4 18.04 22.69 19.14
C ARG A 4 17.52 21.52 18.30
N ASN A 5 16.85 21.82 17.18
CA ASN A 5 16.29 20.85 16.27
C ASN A 5 16.67 21.20 14.84
N ILE A 6 17.08 20.19 14.06
CA ILE A 6 17.39 20.32 12.63
C ILE A 6 16.46 19.39 11.86
N PHE A 7 15.87 19.88 10.77
CA PHE A 7 15.02 19.11 9.87
C PHE A 7 15.66 19.07 8.48
N ILE A 8 15.97 17.88 7.99
CA ILE A 8 16.67 17.68 6.71
C ILE A 8 15.75 16.87 5.79
N ASP A 9 15.34 17.48 4.68
CA ASP A 9 14.55 16.79 3.67
C ASP A 9 15.47 16.06 2.67
N GLU A 10 15.11 14.84 2.27
CA GLU A 10 15.83 14.01 1.30
C GLU A 10 17.32 13.86 1.62
N ILE A 11 17.64 13.45 2.85
CA ILE A 11 19.01 13.44 3.40
C ILE A 11 20.02 12.67 2.54
N HIS A 12 19.55 11.61 1.88
CA HIS A 12 20.36 10.73 1.03
C HIS A 12 20.93 11.46 -0.21
N ARG A 13 20.38 12.62 -0.60
CA ARG A 13 20.91 13.44 -1.69
C ARG A 13 22.24 14.09 -1.36
N LYS A 14 22.58 14.21 -0.07
CA LYS A 14 23.87 14.77 0.37
C LYS A 14 24.91 13.65 0.47
N ALA A 15 25.99 13.74 -0.29
CA ALA A 15 27.13 12.83 -0.08
C ALA A 15 27.70 12.93 1.34
N GLY A 16 28.09 11.80 1.93
CA GLY A 16 28.65 11.73 3.29
C GLY A 16 27.65 11.97 4.43
N TRP A 17 26.35 12.04 4.13
CA TRP A 17 25.31 12.35 5.15
C TRP A 17 25.37 11.46 6.39
N ALA A 18 25.76 10.19 6.22
CA ALA A 18 25.84 9.23 7.30
C ALA A 18 26.93 9.57 8.34
N GLU A 19 28.08 10.06 7.88
CA GLU A 19 29.19 10.47 8.75
C GLU A 19 28.82 11.77 9.50
N ASP A 20 28.17 12.71 8.82
CA ASP A 20 27.72 13.95 9.48
C ASP A 20 26.70 13.69 10.57
N LEU A 21 25.72 12.80 10.32
CA LEU A 21 24.75 12.41 11.34
C LEU A 21 25.40 11.77 12.56
N LYS A 22 26.43 10.94 12.33
CA LYS A 22 27.19 10.34 13.41
C LYS A 22 27.87 11.41 14.27
N THR A 23 28.56 12.36 13.65
CA THR A 23 29.23 13.46 14.36
C THR A 23 28.23 14.27 15.17
N LEU A 24 27.12 14.70 14.57
CA LEU A 24 26.08 15.48 15.25
C LEU A 24 25.43 14.72 16.42
N TYR A 25 25.27 13.40 16.29
CA TYR A 25 24.74 12.56 17.36
C TYR A 25 25.73 12.40 18.51
N ASP A 26 27.00 12.08 18.21
CA ASP A 26 28.04 11.79 19.19
C ASP A 26 28.46 13.07 19.97
N GLU A 27 28.38 14.26 19.35
CA GLU A 27 28.63 15.54 20.02
C GLU A 27 27.44 16.04 20.88
N HIS A 28 26.29 15.37 20.82
CA HIS A 28 25.06 15.69 21.56
C HIS A 28 24.55 17.14 21.40
N GLU A 29 24.91 17.82 20.30
CA GLU A 29 24.62 19.24 20.14
C GLU A 29 23.16 19.51 19.76
N VAL A 30 22.56 18.64 18.95
CA VAL A 30 21.28 18.89 18.28
C VAL A 30 20.43 17.63 18.11
N ARG A 31 19.10 17.79 18.11
CA ARG A 31 18.19 16.73 17.67
C ARG A 31 17.96 16.84 16.16
N VAL A 32 18.30 15.80 15.41
CA VAL A 32 18.11 15.76 13.96
C VAL A 32 16.88 14.93 13.60
N PHE A 33 16.01 15.51 12.77
CA PHE A 33 14.92 14.84 12.07
C PHE A 33 15.23 14.88 10.58
N PHE A 34 15.00 13.78 9.89
CA PHE A 34 15.23 13.73 8.46
C PHE A 34 14.22 12.86 7.73
N SER A 35 14.07 13.11 6.44
CA SER A 35 13.33 12.28 5.50
C SER A 35 14.28 11.66 4.47
N GLY A 36 13.81 10.61 3.81
CA GLY A 36 14.43 10.09 2.60
C GLY A 36 13.48 9.12 1.92
N SER A 37 13.23 9.33 0.64
CA SER A 37 12.40 8.44 -0.18
C SER A 37 12.98 7.02 -0.29
N SER A 38 14.31 6.88 -0.36
CA SER A 38 15.00 5.58 -0.34
C SER A 38 15.30 5.13 1.09
N ALA A 39 14.32 4.51 1.74
CA ALA A 39 14.54 3.81 3.01
C ALA A 39 15.61 2.70 2.89
N ILE A 40 15.80 2.14 1.69
CA ILE A 40 16.74 1.06 1.42
C ILE A 40 18.19 1.54 1.58
N ASP A 41 18.51 2.72 1.06
CA ASP A 41 19.84 3.31 1.24
C ASP A 41 20.06 3.76 2.69
N LEU A 42 19.02 4.24 3.37
CA LEU A 42 19.07 4.60 4.80
C LEU A 42 19.29 3.40 5.72
N VAL A 43 18.80 2.21 5.35
CA VAL A 43 18.99 0.97 6.12
C VAL A 43 20.33 0.31 5.82
N HIS A 44 20.84 0.43 4.59
CA HIS A 44 22.12 -0.17 4.18
C HIS A 44 23.35 0.71 4.44
N SER A 45 23.19 1.98 4.78
CA SER A 45 24.26 2.98 4.96
C SER A 45 25.15 2.79 6.20
N GLY A 46 25.04 1.68 6.92
CA GLY A 46 26.11 1.18 7.79
C GLY A 46 25.63 0.68 9.15
N ALA A 47 26.33 -0.34 9.67
CA ALA A 47 26.08 -0.92 11.00
C ALA A 47 26.11 0.12 12.13
N ASP A 48 26.79 1.26 11.93
CA ASP A 48 27.00 2.27 12.97
C ASP A 48 25.77 3.19 13.17
N LEU A 49 25.04 3.54 12.10
CA LEU A 49 23.81 4.36 12.21
C LEU A 49 22.63 3.58 12.76
N SER A 50 22.63 2.25 12.59
CA SER A 50 21.51 1.38 12.99
C SER A 50 21.11 1.49 14.46
N ARG A 51 22.06 1.86 15.35
CA ARG A 51 21.83 2.05 16.80
C ARG A 51 21.52 3.50 17.19
N ARG A 52 21.69 4.45 16.28
CA ARG A 52 21.59 5.91 16.53
C ARG A 52 20.32 6.52 15.93
N VAL A 53 19.76 5.88 14.92
CA VAL A 53 18.61 6.36 14.16
C VAL A 53 17.36 5.56 14.50
N VAL A 54 16.25 6.27 14.74
CA VAL A 54 14.91 5.66 14.78
C VAL A 54 14.22 5.95 13.45
N LEU A 55 14.22 4.95 12.56
CA LEU A 55 13.50 5.04 11.29
C LEU A 55 12.02 4.73 11.50
N LYS A 56 11.15 5.54 10.91
CA LYS A 56 9.71 5.29 10.82
C LYS A 56 9.26 5.40 9.38
N GLU A 57 8.58 4.36 8.89
CA GLU A 57 7.95 4.41 7.57
C GLU A 57 6.70 5.30 7.63
N LEU A 58 6.57 6.20 6.66
CA LEU A 58 5.35 6.97 6.45
C LEU A 58 4.58 6.36 5.28
N PRO A 59 3.53 5.57 5.53
CA PRO A 59 2.73 4.99 4.45
C PRO A 59 1.87 6.08 3.76
N PRO A 60 1.31 5.77 2.59
CA PRO A 60 0.23 6.58 2.00
C PRO A 60 -0.87 6.86 3.02
N ALA A 61 -1.44 8.06 2.95
CA ALA A 61 -2.53 8.47 3.84
C ALA A 61 -3.72 7.51 3.72
N SER A 62 -4.14 6.95 4.84
CA SER A 62 -5.32 6.09 4.93
C SER A 62 -6.60 6.84 4.55
N PHE A 63 -7.70 6.11 4.36
CA PHE A 63 -9.01 6.71 4.10
C PHE A 63 -9.43 7.67 5.20
N ARG A 64 -9.27 7.29 6.47
CA ARG A 64 -9.53 8.18 7.62
C ARG A 64 -8.69 9.46 7.57
N GLU A 65 -7.38 9.34 7.36
CA GLU A 65 -6.49 10.50 7.32
C GLU A 65 -6.82 11.40 6.14
N TRP A 66 -7.08 10.83 4.97
CA TRP A 66 -7.51 11.56 3.80
C TRP A 66 -8.84 12.28 4.02
N LEU A 67 -9.82 11.65 4.68
CA LEU A 67 -11.08 12.30 5.06
C LEU A 67 -10.84 13.48 6.01
N ASN A 68 -10.00 13.30 7.02
CA ASN A 68 -9.72 14.36 7.99
C ASN A 68 -8.98 15.53 7.33
N ILE A 69 -8.00 15.27 6.47
CA ILE A 69 -7.19 16.30 5.82
C ILE A 69 -7.97 17.02 4.71
N ARG A 70 -8.69 16.28 3.85
CA ARG A 70 -9.35 16.87 2.68
C ARG A 70 -10.75 17.38 2.96
N ARG A 71 -11.43 16.78 3.94
CA ARG A 71 -12.87 16.99 4.15
C ARG A 71 -13.21 17.43 5.57
N ASN A 72 -12.23 17.49 6.48
CA ASN A 72 -12.40 17.95 7.86
C ASN A 72 -13.46 17.16 8.66
N PHE A 73 -13.60 15.85 8.39
CA PHE A 73 -14.58 15.00 9.09
C PHE A 73 -14.19 14.69 10.55
N ASN A 74 -12.92 14.88 10.95
CA ASN A 74 -12.43 14.61 12.31
C ASN A 74 -12.75 13.20 12.84
N VAL A 75 -12.70 12.20 11.96
CA VAL A 75 -12.95 10.80 12.29
C VAL A 75 -11.80 10.27 13.16
N PRO A 76 -12.08 9.69 14.35
CA PRO A 76 -11.08 9.07 15.20
C PRO A 76 -10.64 7.71 14.62
N ARG A 77 -9.49 7.23 15.09
CA ARG A 77 -9.02 5.87 14.80
C ARG A 77 -9.84 4.86 15.61
N TYR A 78 -10.20 3.75 14.99
CA TYR A 78 -10.84 2.60 15.65
C TYR A 78 -9.95 1.35 15.60
N PRO A 79 -9.79 0.59 16.70
CA PRO A 79 -9.16 -0.73 16.64
C PRO A 79 -9.89 -1.67 15.66
N LEU A 80 -9.15 -2.60 15.04
CA LEU A 80 -9.75 -3.55 14.10
C LEU A 80 -10.84 -4.41 14.76
N GLU A 81 -10.60 -4.83 16.00
CA GLU A 81 -11.54 -5.58 16.84
C GLU A 81 -12.86 -4.80 17.02
N GLU A 82 -12.78 -3.48 17.16
CA GLU A 82 -13.93 -2.60 17.29
C GLU A 82 -14.67 -2.46 15.96
N VAL A 83 -13.95 -2.26 14.85
CA VAL A 83 -14.53 -2.22 13.50
C VAL A 83 -15.32 -3.51 13.19
N LEU A 84 -14.81 -4.66 13.64
CA LEU A 84 -15.44 -5.96 13.45
C LEU A 84 -16.64 -6.19 14.38
N SER A 85 -16.49 -5.91 15.68
CA SER A 85 -17.50 -6.22 16.70
C SER A 85 -18.63 -5.19 16.81
N ARG A 86 -18.34 -3.91 16.50
CA ARG A 86 -19.28 -2.79 16.56
C ARG A 86 -19.67 -2.25 15.19
N SER A 87 -19.63 -3.12 14.17
CA SER A 87 -19.88 -2.71 12.78
C SER A 87 -21.25 -2.05 12.59
N PHE A 88 -22.29 -2.46 13.32
CA PHE A 88 -23.61 -1.82 13.28
C PHE A 88 -23.57 -0.36 13.74
N ASP A 89 -23.03 -0.10 14.94
CA ASP A 89 -22.94 1.24 15.51
C ASP A 89 -22.10 2.17 14.63
N LEU A 90 -20.93 1.69 14.20
CA LEU A 90 -20.02 2.46 13.36
C LEU A 90 -20.62 2.75 11.98
N THR A 91 -21.40 1.82 11.44
CA THR A 91 -22.12 2.06 10.17
C THR A 91 -23.17 3.14 10.34
N ASN A 92 -23.94 3.12 11.43
CA ASN A 92 -24.94 4.16 11.69
C ASN A 92 -24.30 5.54 11.91
N MET A 93 -23.13 5.57 12.54
CA MET A 93 -22.39 6.80 12.81
C MET A 93 -21.76 7.43 11.56
N TYR A 94 -21.35 6.60 10.59
CA TYR A 94 -20.52 7.02 9.47
C TYR A 94 -21.06 6.62 8.08
N ALA A 95 -22.36 6.36 7.97
CA ALA A 95 -22.99 5.91 6.72
C ALA A 95 -22.73 6.87 5.55
N GLU A 96 -22.65 8.17 5.83
CA GLU A 96 -22.36 9.24 4.88
C GLU A 96 -20.94 9.18 4.29
N LEU A 97 -20.00 8.50 4.97
CA LEU A 97 -18.64 8.32 4.47
C LEU A 97 -18.54 7.22 3.41
N HIS A 98 -19.49 6.28 3.37
CA HIS A 98 -19.51 5.18 2.42
C HIS A 98 -19.27 5.61 0.96
N PRO A 99 -20.01 6.55 0.35
CA PRO A 99 -19.75 6.93 -1.05
C PRO A 99 -18.32 7.47 -1.30
N LEU A 100 -17.65 7.98 -0.27
CA LEU A 100 -16.33 8.61 -0.39
C LEU A 100 -15.19 7.60 -0.54
N TRP A 101 -15.38 6.32 -0.21
CA TRP A 101 -14.32 5.31 -0.40
C TRP A 101 -13.91 5.19 -1.87
N ARG A 102 -14.85 5.38 -2.80
CA ARG A 102 -14.57 5.39 -4.25
C ARG A 102 -13.80 6.63 -4.68
N GLU A 103 -14.06 7.79 -4.07
CA GLU A 103 -13.28 9.00 -4.33
C GLU A 103 -11.86 8.81 -3.80
N TYR A 104 -11.70 8.25 -2.61
CA TYR A 104 -10.41 7.89 -2.05
C TYR A 104 -9.62 6.92 -2.95
N MET A 105 -10.27 5.93 -3.58
CA MET A 105 -9.55 5.07 -4.52
C MET A 105 -9.00 5.81 -5.75
N ARG A 106 -9.57 6.96 -6.12
CA ARG A 106 -9.13 7.79 -7.26
C ARG A 106 -8.09 8.83 -6.87
N GLU A 107 -8.28 9.49 -5.73
CA GLU A 107 -7.51 10.68 -5.32
C GLU A 107 -7.02 10.63 -3.86
N GLY A 108 -7.02 9.44 -3.26
CA GLY A 108 -6.50 9.15 -1.92
C GLY A 108 -5.08 8.59 -1.92
N GLY A 109 -4.59 8.17 -0.75
CA GLY A 109 -3.21 7.70 -0.56
C GLY A 109 -2.16 8.83 -0.59
N VAL A 110 -2.29 9.76 -1.53
CA VAL A 110 -1.44 10.96 -1.67
C VAL A 110 -2.24 12.25 -1.45
N LEU A 111 -1.55 13.31 -1.04
CA LEU A 111 -2.18 14.59 -0.65
C LEU A 111 -1.95 15.72 -1.67
N TYR A 112 -1.76 15.38 -2.95
CA TYR A 112 -1.48 16.36 -4.01
C TYR A 112 -2.65 17.33 -4.28
N PRO A 113 -2.41 18.54 -4.79
CA PRO A 113 -3.48 19.44 -5.20
C PRO A 113 -4.42 18.78 -6.21
N ARG A 114 -5.73 19.09 -6.14
CA ARG A 114 -6.71 18.57 -7.12
C ARG A 114 -6.40 19.03 -8.53
N SER A 115 -6.03 20.30 -8.68
CA SER A 115 -5.49 20.84 -9.93
C SER A 115 -4.15 20.17 -10.23
N GLY A 116 -4.07 19.40 -11.31
CA GLY A 116 -2.84 18.69 -11.69
C GLY A 116 -2.57 17.42 -10.87
N PHE A 117 -3.56 16.86 -10.17
CA PHE A 117 -3.40 15.66 -9.35
C PHE A 117 -2.68 14.52 -10.09
N TYR A 118 -3.15 14.21 -11.31
CA TYR A 118 -2.62 13.09 -12.09
C TYR A 118 -1.23 13.38 -12.66
N ASP A 119 -0.92 14.64 -12.97
CA ASP A 119 0.41 15.03 -13.44
C ASP A 119 1.42 14.93 -12.28
N ALA A 120 1.04 15.40 -11.09
CA ALA A 120 1.85 15.25 -9.88
C ALA A 120 2.07 13.78 -9.51
N LEU A 121 1.03 12.95 -9.67
CA LEU A 121 1.13 11.51 -9.43
C LEU A 121 2.02 10.80 -10.46
N ASP A 122 1.91 11.11 -11.77
CA ASP A 122 2.82 10.56 -12.78
C ASP A 122 4.28 10.92 -12.47
N ASN A 123 4.54 12.19 -12.18
CA ASN A 123 5.87 12.68 -11.80
C ASN A 123 6.40 11.94 -10.56
N SER A 124 5.55 11.68 -9.56
CA SER A 124 5.95 10.97 -8.35
C SER A 124 6.27 9.51 -8.63
N ILE A 125 5.45 8.81 -9.43
CA ILE A 125 5.71 7.42 -9.83
C ILE A 125 7.03 7.33 -10.60
N ARG A 126 7.27 8.25 -11.54
CA ARG A 126 8.54 8.33 -12.27
C ARG A 126 9.71 8.59 -11.35
N LYS A 127 9.59 9.57 -10.43
CA LYS A 127 10.63 9.90 -9.45
C LYS A 127 10.97 8.68 -8.60
N VAL A 128 9.97 7.97 -8.08
CA VAL A 128 10.19 6.76 -7.27
C VAL A 128 10.86 5.65 -8.09
N ILE A 129 10.41 5.40 -9.33
CA ILE A 129 11.02 4.38 -10.19
C ILE A 129 12.43 4.76 -10.64
N LEU A 130 12.69 6.05 -10.87
CA LEU A 130 13.99 6.53 -11.33
C LEU A 130 14.94 6.72 -10.15
N GLU A 131 14.64 7.57 -9.18
CA GLU A 131 15.55 7.93 -8.09
C GLU A 131 15.73 6.78 -7.09
N ASP A 132 14.64 6.19 -6.56
CA ASP A 132 14.74 5.19 -5.49
C ASP A 132 15.20 3.81 -5.99
N LEU A 133 14.96 3.48 -7.27
CA LEU A 133 15.43 2.23 -7.87
C LEU A 133 16.77 2.39 -8.62
N SER A 134 17.16 3.58 -9.09
CA SER A 134 18.50 3.80 -9.68
C SER A 134 19.62 3.85 -8.65
N ALA A 135 19.33 4.26 -7.41
CA ALA A 135 20.28 4.11 -6.31
C ALA A 135 20.69 2.64 -6.10
N LEU A 136 19.84 1.69 -6.53
CA LEU A 136 20.09 0.26 -6.43
C LEU A 136 20.94 -0.34 -7.55
N ARG A 137 21.27 0.38 -8.63
CA ARG A 137 22.24 0.07 -9.73
C ARG A 137 21.91 0.89 -10.99
N GLU A 138 22.79 0.88 -12.00
CA GLU A 138 22.57 1.43 -13.36
C GLU A 138 21.19 1.06 -13.93
N VAL A 139 20.18 1.89 -13.65
CA VAL A 139 18.82 1.73 -14.16
C VAL A 139 18.80 2.24 -15.58
N SER A 140 18.64 1.32 -16.53
CA SER A 140 18.42 1.67 -17.93
C SER A 140 16.98 2.18 -18.13
N VAL A 141 16.76 3.04 -19.14
CA VAL A 141 15.43 3.49 -19.61
C VAL A 141 14.47 2.30 -19.81
N LYS A 142 15.00 1.14 -20.18
CA LYS A 142 14.25 -0.11 -20.31
C LYS A 142 13.63 -0.57 -18.98
N TYR A 143 14.35 -0.44 -17.86
CA TYR A 143 13.85 -0.87 -16.56
C TYR A 143 12.66 0.00 -16.09
N GLU A 144 12.74 1.33 -16.24
CA GLU A 144 11.61 2.23 -15.98
C GLU A 144 10.38 1.81 -16.82
N THR A 145 10.61 1.57 -18.11
CA THR A 145 9.56 1.14 -19.05
C THR A 145 8.91 -0.18 -18.59
N ASP A 146 9.70 -1.16 -18.18
CA ASP A 146 9.22 -2.47 -17.74
C ASP A 146 8.47 -2.39 -16.38
N ALA A 147 8.91 -1.52 -15.48
CA ALA A 147 8.22 -1.21 -14.23
C ALA A 147 6.82 -0.61 -14.48
N PHE A 148 6.72 0.39 -15.36
CA PHE A 148 5.43 0.97 -15.76
C PHE A 148 4.51 -0.05 -16.43
N LYS A 149 5.05 -0.90 -17.33
CA LYS A 149 4.27 -1.98 -17.96
C LYS A 149 3.74 -2.96 -16.92
N LEU A 150 4.53 -3.32 -15.91
CA LEU A 150 4.10 -4.21 -14.84
C LEU A 150 2.96 -3.59 -14.00
N LEU A 151 3.11 -2.33 -13.57
CA LEU A 151 2.06 -1.64 -12.83
C LEU A 151 0.76 -1.55 -13.65
N TYR A 152 0.87 -1.22 -14.94
CA TYR A 152 -0.26 -1.18 -15.87
C TYR A 152 -0.93 -2.55 -16.04
N LEU A 153 -0.13 -3.63 -16.15
CA LEU A 153 -0.63 -5.00 -16.24
C LEU A 153 -1.47 -5.38 -15.01
N VAL A 154 -0.99 -5.05 -13.81
CA VAL A 154 -1.73 -5.27 -12.56
C VAL A 154 -3.00 -4.41 -12.52
N ALA A 155 -2.94 -3.15 -12.95
CA ALA A 155 -4.08 -2.23 -12.94
C ALA A 155 -5.25 -2.69 -13.82
N LYS A 156 -4.96 -3.34 -14.96
CA LYS A 156 -5.98 -3.86 -15.89
C LYS A 156 -6.61 -5.19 -15.45
N SER A 157 -5.99 -5.88 -14.50
CA SER A 157 -6.39 -7.22 -14.11
C SER A 157 -7.45 -7.25 -13.00
N ALA A 158 -8.21 -8.35 -12.93
CA ALA A 158 -8.90 -8.76 -11.70
C ALA A 158 -7.85 -9.03 -10.58
N PRO A 159 -8.23 -9.33 -9.32
CA PRO A 159 -7.26 -9.66 -8.25
C PRO A 159 -6.11 -10.53 -8.76
N PHE A 160 -4.90 -9.98 -8.75
CA PHE A 160 -3.80 -10.48 -9.58
C PHE A 160 -2.99 -11.50 -8.81
N GLU A 161 -3.23 -12.78 -9.07
CA GLU A 161 -2.31 -13.82 -8.64
C GLU A 161 -1.07 -13.81 -9.55
N ALA A 162 0.10 -13.59 -8.95
CA ALA A 162 1.35 -13.52 -9.70
C ALA A 162 1.58 -14.84 -10.45
N ASN A 163 2.07 -14.71 -11.68
CA ASN A 163 2.68 -15.81 -12.39
C ASN A 163 3.92 -15.23 -13.07
N TYR A 164 5.08 -15.40 -12.46
CA TYR A 164 6.30 -14.74 -12.94
C TYR A 164 6.67 -15.14 -14.37
N SER A 165 6.30 -16.34 -14.83
CA SER A 165 6.50 -16.73 -16.23
C SER A 165 5.58 -15.96 -17.18
N ARG A 166 4.33 -15.70 -16.79
CA ARG A 166 3.38 -14.89 -17.59
C ARG A 166 3.76 -13.40 -17.57
N ILE A 167 4.18 -12.89 -16.42
CA ILE A 167 4.69 -11.52 -16.27
C ILE A 167 5.93 -11.35 -17.18
N ALA A 168 6.91 -12.24 -17.06
CA ALA A 168 8.13 -12.21 -17.87
C ALA A 168 7.83 -12.19 -19.38
N ARG A 169 6.89 -13.02 -19.84
CA ARG A 169 6.45 -13.02 -21.24
C ARG A 169 5.77 -11.71 -21.65
N ALA A 170 4.89 -11.17 -20.81
CA ALA A 170 4.16 -9.93 -21.12
C ALA A 170 5.09 -8.70 -21.14
N LEU A 171 6.19 -8.74 -20.40
CA LEU A 171 7.18 -7.66 -20.33
C LEU A 171 8.37 -7.88 -21.28
N GLU A 172 8.49 -9.07 -21.90
CA GLU A 172 9.64 -9.48 -22.72
C GLU A 172 10.98 -9.43 -21.93
N VAL A 173 10.94 -9.94 -20.70
CA VAL A 173 12.10 -10.02 -19.79
C VAL A 173 12.31 -11.44 -19.27
N SER A 174 13.44 -11.69 -18.60
CA SER A 174 13.67 -12.98 -17.93
C SER A 174 12.76 -13.13 -16.69
N LYS A 175 12.47 -14.37 -16.29
CA LYS A 175 11.72 -14.64 -15.04
C LYS A 175 12.37 -13.99 -13.81
N ASN A 176 13.70 -14.01 -13.75
CA ASN A 176 14.45 -13.37 -12.67
C ASN A 176 14.26 -11.85 -12.66
N MET A 177 14.21 -11.22 -13.84
CA MET A 177 13.92 -9.79 -13.94
C MET A 177 12.49 -9.48 -13.50
N ALA A 178 11.51 -10.30 -13.87
CA ALA A 178 10.12 -10.12 -13.41
C ALA A 178 9.98 -10.23 -11.88
N ILE A 179 10.65 -11.20 -11.26
CA ILE A 179 10.71 -11.33 -9.80
C ILE A 179 11.35 -10.08 -9.17
N ARG A 180 12.46 -9.62 -9.76
CA ARG A 180 13.17 -8.41 -9.32
C ARG A 180 12.27 -7.17 -9.38
N LEU A 181 11.63 -6.91 -10.52
CA LEU A 181 10.71 -5.77 -10.71
C LEU A 181 9.59 -5.77 -9.67
N VAL A 182 8.97 -6.92 -9.38
CA VAL A 182 7.94 -7.03 -8.34
C VAL A 182 8.50 -6.69 -6.96
N GLY A 183 9.68 -7.21 -6.62
CA GLY A 183 10.33 -6.93 -5.34
C GLY A 183 10.70 -5.45 -5.18
N ASP A 184 11.27 -4.85 -6.22
CA ASP A 184 11.72 -3.46 -6.23
C ASP A 184 10.53 -2.50 -6.14
N LEU A 185 9.48 -2.70 -6.95
CA LEU A 185 8.24 -1.92 -6.84
C LEU A 185 7.55 -2.07 -5.49
N SER A 186 7.69 -3.23 -4.85
CA SER A 186 7.11 -3.45 -3.53
C SER A 186 7.86 -2.70 -2.44
N LYS A 187 9.20 -2.71 -2.48
CA LYS A 187 10.02 -1.92 -1.55
C LYS A 187 9.84 -0.42 -1.76
N ALA A 188 9.63 0.01 -3.00
CA ALA A 188 9.34 1.39 -3.36
C ALA A 188 7.90 1.84 -2.97
N GLY A 189 7.10 0.95 -2.38
CA GLY A 189 5.74 1.29 -1.93
C GLY A 189 4.70 1.45 -3.04
N LEU A 190 5.03 1.10 -4.29
CA LEU A 190 4.10 1.16 -5.43
C LEU A 190 3.26 -0.13 -5.57
N LEU A 191 3.72 -1.22 -4.96
CA LEU A 191 3.09 -2.53 -5.03
C LEU A 191 3.03 -3.20 -3.65
N ILE A 192 1.93 -3.87 -3.35
CA ILE A 192 1.79 -4.71 -2.15
C ILE A 192 1.82 -6.17 -2.58
N VAL A 193 2.79 -6.91 -2.05
CA VAL A 193 2.95 -8.35 -2.27
C VAL A 193 2.33 -9.11 -1.11
N LEU A 194 1.22 -9.80 -1.37
CA LEU A 194 0.50 -10.56 -0.34
C LEU A 194 0.76 -12.06 -0.50
N HIS A 195 1.36 -12.67 0.52
CA HIS A 195 1.71 -14.08 0.53
C HIS A 195 0.56 -14.97 1.05
N PRO A 196 0.53 -16.26 0.67
CA PRO A 196 -0.47 -17.19 1.17
C PRO A 196 -0.23 -17.53 2.65
N CYS A 197 -1.30 -17.76 3.42
CA CYS A 197 -1.18 -18.07 4.85
C CYS A 197 -0.47 -19.38 5.16
N ARG A 198 -0.62 -20.38 4.28
CA ARG A 198 0.09 -21.65 4.40
C ARG A 198 1.36 -21.56 3.58
N GLY A 199 2.50 -21.77 4.24
CA GLY A 199 3.82 -21.77 3.62
C GLY A 199 3.88 -22.70 2.42
N GLY A 200 4.45 -22.21 1.32
CA GLY A 200 4.66 -22.95 0.09
C GLY A 200 5.17 -22.03 -1.00
N ARG A 201 5.80 -22.59 -2.04
CA ARG A 201 6.26 -21.88 -3.26
C ARG A 201 5.11 -21.31 -4.13
N LYS A 202 3.93 -21.09 -3.54
CA LYS A 202 2.78 -20.56 -4.25
C LYS A 202 2.99 -19.08 -4.48
N GLU A 203 2.65 -18.65 -5.68
CA GLU A 203 2.84 -17.28 -6.11
C GLU A 203 2.01 -16.30 -5.25
N PRO A 204 2.55 -15.10 -4.95
CA PRO A 204 1.82 -14.09 -4.17
C PRO A 204 0.67 -13.48 -4.97
N LYS A 205 -0.26 -12.82 -4.30
CA LYS A 205 -1.16 -11.86 -4.93
C LYS A 205 -0.49 -10.48 -4.96
N LEU A 206 -0.66 -9.75 -6.06
CA LEU A 206 -0.14 -8.39 -6.23
C LEU A 206 -1.30 -7.39 -6.21
N TYR A 207 -1.17 -6.36 -5.37
CA TYR A 207 -2.13 -5.28 -5.24
C TYR A 207 -1.42 -3.95 -5.47
N LEU A 208 -2.10 -3.00 -6.11
CA LEU A 208 -1.54 -1.67 -6.26
C LEU A 208 -1.78 -0.84 -5.00
N THR A 209 -0.80 -0.01 -4.68
CA THR A 209 -0.96 1.02 -3.68
C THR A 209 -1.99 2.05 -4.15
N VAL A 210 -2.87 2.51 -3.28
CA VAL A 210 -3.85 3.56 -3.63
C VAL A 210 -3.10 4.86 -4.00
N PRO A 211 -3.44 5.55 -5.11
CA PRO A 211 -4.58 5.34 -6.02
C PRO A 211 -4.17 4.80 -7.41
N LEU A 212 -3.07 4.04 -7.50
CA LEU A 212 -2.41 3.73 -8.77
C LEU A 212 -3.30 3.02 -9.79
N ARG A 213 -4.24 2.17 -9.36
CA ARG A 213 -5.16 1.49 -10.28
C ARG A 213 -6.04 2.48 -11.05
N GLU A 214 -6.64 3.44 -10.35
CA GLU A 214 -7.49 4.47 -10.95
C GLU A 214 -6.64 5.45 -11.78
N PHE A 215 -5.39 5.73 -11.38
CA PHE A 215 -4.43 6.46 -12.23
C PHE A 215 -4.23 5.79 -13.59
N PHE A 216 -3.94 4.49 -13.63
CA PHE A 216 -3.72 3.78 -14.89
C PHE A 216 -4.99 3.62 -15.72
N ALA A 217 -6.17 3.49 -15.09
CA ALA A 217 -7.47 3.35 -15.77
C ALA A 217 -7.80 4.49 -16.72
N ARG A 218 -7.26 5.69 -16.45
CA ARG A 218 -7.37 6.87 -17.34
C ARG A 218 -6.78 6.65 -18.74
N LYS A 219 -5.98 5.61 -18.94
CA LYS A 219 -5.50 5.17 -20.26
C LYS A 219 -6.58 4.45 -21.09
N GLY A 220 -7.85 4.47 -20.67
CA GLY A 220 -8.99 4.02 -21.47
C GLY A 220 -9.45 2.61 -21.15
N PHE A 221 -9.41 2.18 -19.89
CA PHE A 221 -9.98 0.89 -19.47
C PHE A 221 -10.74 1.00 -18.14
N ASP A 222 -11.74 0.14 -17.96
CA ASP A 222 -12.51 0.09 -16.72
C ASP A 222 -11.81 -0.72 -15.63
N THR A 223 -11.87 -0.23 -14.40
CA THR A 223 -11.31 -0.92 -13.24
C THR A 223 -12.18 -2.09 -12.81
N HIS A 224 -11.55 -3.22 -12.49
CA HIS A 224 -12.27 -4.39 -11.96
C HIS A 224 -12.75 -4.11 -10.52
N ARG A 225 -14.07 -4.06 -10.29
CA ARG A 225 -14.65 -3.71 -8.97
C ARG A 225 -14.17 -4.62 -7.84
N GLY A 226 -14.02 -5.92 -8.09
CA GLY A 226 -13.48 -6.85 -7.09
C GLY A 226 -12.03 -6.54 -6.71
N ALA A 227 -11.22 -6.08 -7.68
CA ALA A 227 -9.83 -5.73 -7.41
C ALA A 227 -9.75 -4.47 -6.55
N LEU A 228 -10.55 -3.44 -6.84
CA LEU A 228 -10.62 -2.24 -6.02
C LEU A 228 -11.03 -2.52 -4.57
N ARG A 229 -11.96 -3.45 -4.34
CA ARG A 229 -12.40 -3.81 -2.99
C ARG A 229 -11.28 -4.49 -2.20
N GLU A 230 -10.63 -5.48 -2.81
CA GLU A 230 -9.49 -6.17 -2.19
C GLU A 230 -8.31 -5.21 -1.98
N GLU A 231 -8.04 -4.30 -2.93
CA GLU A 231 -7.00 -3.28 -2.78
C GLU A 231 -7.30 -2.31 -1.64
N PHE A 232 -8.53 -1.80 -1.53
CA PHE A 232 -8.92 -0.97 -0.39
C PHE A 232 -8.67 -1.71 0.92
N PHE A 233 -9.11 -2.97 1.01
CA PHE A 233 -8.91 -3.80 2.20
C PHE A 233 -7.43 -4.01 2.53
N VAL A 234 -6.63 -4.42 1.56
CA VAL A 234 -5.20 -4.72 1.75
C VAL A 234 -4.39 -3.47 2.08
N ASN A 235 -4.64 -2.34 1.42
CA ASN A 235 -3.95 -1.08 1.73
C ASN A 235 -4.19 -0.64 3.18
N HIS A 236 -5.40 -0.87 3.72
CA HIS A 236 -5.75 -0.51 5.09
C HIS A 236 -5.40 -1.57 6.14
N LEU A 237 -5.10 -2.81 5.74
CA LEU A 237 -4.76 -3.86 6.70
C LEU A 237 -3.34 -4.39 6.60
N LYS A 238 -2.50 -3.89 5.68
CA LYS A 238 -1.13 -4.40 5.50
C LYS A 238 -0.29 -4.50 6.79
N ASN A 239 -0.43 -3.55 7.72
CA ASN A 239 0.35 -3.57 8.98
C ASN A 239 -0.18 -4.57 10.01
N PHE A 240 -1.35 -5.18 9.78
CA PHE A 240 -1.87 -6.31 10.58
C PHE A 240 -1.35 -7.67 10.07
N GLY A 241 -0.42 -7.67 9.11
CA GLY A 241 0.18 -8.89 8.54
C GLY A 241 -0.84 -9.84 7.90
N PRO A 242 -1.75 -9.35 7.04
CA PRO A 242 -2.72 -10.21 6.38
C PRO A 242 -2.01 -11.22 5.49
N CYS A 243 -2.64 -12.35 5.30
CA CYS A 243 -2.25 -13.32 4.28
C CYS A 243 -3.49 -13.77 3.54
N TYR A 244 -3.34 -14.21 2.29
CA TYR A 244 -4.47 -14.71 1.54
C TYR A 244 -4.65 -16.22 1.74
N LEU A 245 -5.89 -16.67 1.79
CA LEU A 245 -6.19 -18.10 1.94
C LEU A 245 -6.24 -18.74 0.55
N LYS A 246 -5.57 -19.89 0.42
CA LYS A 246 -5.53 -20.64 -0.84
C LYS A 246 -5.73 -22.13 -0.59
N GLY A 247 -6.86 -22.63 -1.07
CA GLY A 247 -7.21 -24.05 -1.01
C GLY A 247 -6.43 -24.92 -1.99
N ARG A 248 -6.88 -26.17 -2.08
CA ARG A 248 -6.53 -27.10 -3.16
C ARG A 248 -7.16 -26.64 -4.48
N ARG A 249 -6.70 -27.17 -5.60
CA ARG A 249 -7.25 -26.81 -6.93
C ARG A 249 -8.76 -27.09 -6.95
N GLY A 250 -9.56 -26.05 -7.21
CA GLY A 250 -11.03 -26.12 -7.24
C GLY A 250 -11.74 -25.88 -5.91
N GLU A 251 -10.99 -25.81 -4.80
CA GLU A 251 -11.56 -25.48 -3.49
C GLU A 251 -11.82 -23.98 -3.37
N LYS A 252 -13.04 -23.61 -2.99
CA LYS A 252 -13.38 -22.23 -2.66
C LYS A 252 -12.94 -21.95 -1.23
N THR A 253 -11.96 -21.07 -1.05
CA THR A 253 -11.55 -20.54 0.26
C THR A 253 -11.98 -19.10 0.39
N ALA A 254 -12.16 -18.63 1.63
CA ALA A 254 -12.32 -17.21 1.86
C ALA A 254 -11.08 -16.43 1.35
N ASP A 255 -11.14 -15.11 1.26
CA ASP A 255 -10.07 -14.32 0.65
C ASP A 255 -8.84 -14.15 1.57
N PHE A 256 -9.04 -13.75 2.82
CA PHE A 256 -7.96 -13.31 3.70
C PHE A 256 -8.03 -13.90 5.11
N LYS A 257 -6.88 -14.01 5.75
CA LYS A 257 -6.75 -14.15 7.21
C LYS A 257 -5.98 -12.94 7.75
N VAL A 258 -6.51 -12.33 8.80
CA VAL A 258 -5.93 -11.18 9.51
C VAL A 258 -5.92 -11.52 10.99
N GLY A 259 -4.75 -11.69 11.59
CA GLY A 259 -4.65 -12.23 12.94
C GLY A 259 -5.36 -13.59 13.06
N GLU A 260 -6.39 -13.66 13.90
CA GLU A 260 -7.23 -14.85 14.09
C GLU A 260 -8.46 -14.90 13.17
N TRP A 261 -8.84 -13.78 12.55
CA TRP A 261 -10.07 -13.67 11.77
C TRP A 261 -9.88 -14.07 10.30
N VAL A 262 -10.84 -14.82 9.78
CA VAL A 262 -11.01 -15.11 8.36
C VAL A 262 -12.02 -14.14 7.77
N ILE A 263 -11.61 -13.38 6.75
CA ILE A 263 -12.40 -12.31 6.14
C ILE A 263 -12.54 -12.55 4.64
N GLU A 264 -13.78 -12.56 4.17
CA GLU A 264 -14.12 -12.53 2.74
C GLU A 264 -14.39 -11.09 2.31
N VAL A 265 -13.91 -10.67 1.14
CA VAL A 265 -14.18 -9.34 0.59
C VAL A 265 -15.12 -9.49 -0.61
N GLY A 266 -16.19 -8.68 -0.65
CA GLY A 266 -17.22 -8.88 -1.64
C GLY A 266 -18.14 -7.70 -1.88
N GLY A 267 -19.03 -7.88 -2.87
CA GLY A 267 -20.16 -6.99 -3.03
C GLY A 267 -21.23 -7.25 -1.97
N GLU A 268 -22.21 -6.36 -1.90
CA GLU A 268 -23.33 -6.42 -0.98
C GLU A 268 -24.07 -7.78 -0.96
N SER A 269 -24.20 -8.43 -2.14
CA SER A 269 -24.88 -9.74 -2.29
C SER A 269 -24.00 -10.96 -2.00
N LYS A 270 -22.77 -10.80 -1.49
CA LYS A 270 -21.86 -11.92 -1.23
C LYS A 270 -22.43 -12.87 -0.16
N GLY A 271 -22.54 -14.15 -0.53
CA GLY A 271 -23.01 -15.22 0.36
C GLY A 271 -21.90 -15.78 1.27
N ARG A 272 -22.27 -16.42 2.39
CA ARG A 272 -21.35 -17.02 3.38
C ARG A 272 -20.90 -18.45 3.03
N TYR A 273 -20.74 -18.80 1.74
CA TYR A 273 -20.46 -20.19 1.31
C TYR A 273 -19.15 -20.74 1.90
N GLN A 274 -18.09 -19.92 1.97
CA GLN A 274 -16.81 -20.32 2.57
C GLN A 274 -16.78 -20.23 4.10
N ARG A 275 -17.91 -19.89 4.75
CA ARG A 275 -18.05 -19.69 6.21
C ARG A 275 -16.91 -18.84 6.82
N PRO A 276 -16.61 -17.65 6.29
CA PRO A 276 -15.65 -16.74 6.94
C PRO A 276 -16.20 -16.28 8.28
N ASP A 277 -15.35 -15.76 9.17
CA ASP A 277 -15.80 -15.08 10.39
C ASP A 277 -16.57 -13.81 10.00
N TYR A 278 -15.95 -13.00 9.13
CA TYR A 278 -16.52 -11.75 8.64
C TYR A 278 -16.58 -11.66 7.11
N ILE A 279 -17.52 -10.86 6.61
CA ILE A 279 -17.56 -10.43 5.21
C ILE A 279 -17.43 -8.91 5.18
N ALA A 280 -16.36 -8.41 4.56
CA ALA A 280 -16.21 -7.01 4.20
C ALA A 280 -17.07 -6.72 2.95
N VAL A 281 -18.16 -5.98 3.11
CA VAL A 281 -19.14 -5.74 2.05
C VAL A 281 -19.04 -4.33 1.49
N ASP A 282 -18.94 -4.21 0.16
CA ASP A 282 -19.15 -2.94 -0.54
C ASP A 282 -20.65 -2.58 -0.52
N GLY A 283 -21.07 -1.95 0.58
CA GLY A 283 -22.44 -1.59 0.93
C GLY A 283 -22.54 -1.24 2.42
N LEU A 284 -23.76 -0.98 2.91
CA LEU A 284 -24.02 -0.61 4.31
C LEU A 284 -24.58 -1.77 5.15
N ILE A 285 -24.69 -2.98 4.58
CA ILE A 285 -25.28 -4.12 5.28
C ILE A 285 -24.38 -4.56 6.43
N THR A 286 -24.98 -4.67 7.61
CA THR A 286 -24.37 -5.17 8.84
C THR A 286 -25.11 -6.41 9.37
N GLY A 287 -24.55 -7.04 10.40
CA GLY A 287 -25.14 -8.22 11.04
C GLY A 287 -24.77 -9.54 10.37
N LYS A 288 -24.90 -10.64 11.11
CA LYS A 288 -24.44 -11.99 10.70
C LYS A 288 -23.00 -11.96 10.17
N GLY A 289 -22.11 -11.25 10.88
CA GLY A 289 -20.69 -11.07 10.52
C GLY A 289 -20.43 -10.23 9.26
N ARG A 290 -21.37 -9.41 8.79
CA ARG A 290 -21.10 -8.43 7.73
C ARG A 290 -20.59 -7.12 8.31
N VAL A 291 -19.58 -6.56 7.66
CA VAL A 291 -18.92 -5.31 8.04
C VAL A 291 -18.78 -4.47 6.76
N PRO A 292 -19.34 -3.25 6.68
CA PRO A 292 -19.11 -2.37 5.55
C PRO A 292 -17.63 -2.13 5.28
N LEU A 293 -17.23 -2.31 4.01
CA LEU A 293 -15.84 -2.28 3.58
C LEU A 293 -15.15 -0.96 3.94
N PHE A 294 -15.86 0.17 3.82
CA PHE A 294 -15.29 1.49 4.10
C PHE A 294 -14.84 1.66 5.56
N LEU A 295 -15.42 0.92 6.52
CA LEU A 295 -15.05 0.98 7.93
C LEU A 295 -13.63 0.44 8.19
N PHE A 296 -13.16 -0.48 7.36
CA PHE A 296 -11.76 -0.92 7.42
C PHE A 296 -10.78 0.23 7.11
N GLY A 297 -11.25 1.30 6.46
CA GLY A 297 -10.48 2.51 6.27
C GLY A 297 -10.25 3.36 7.52
N LEU A 298 -10.89 3.01 8.65
CA LEU A 298 -10.85 3.73 9.91
C LEU A 298 -9.88 3.13 10.95
N VAL A 299 -9.18 2.05 10.58
CA VAL A 299 -8.33 1.26 11.51
C VAL A 299 -6.97 1.89 11.83
N TYR A 300 -6.49 2.76 10.95
CA TYR A 300 -5.21 3.47 11.08
C TYR A 300 -5.35 4.79 11.81
#